data_AF-A0A090S3D6-F1
#
_entry.id   AF-A0A090S3D6-F1
#
_cell.length_a   1.000
_cell.length_b   1.000
_cell.length_c   1.000
_cell.angle_alpha   90.00
_cell.angle_beta   90.00
_cell.angle_gamma   90.00
#
_symmetry.space_group_name_H-M   'P 1'
#
loop_
_entity.id
_entity.type
_entity.pdbx_description
1 polymer ?
#
loop_
_entity_poly.entity_id
_entity_poly.type
_entity_poly.pdbx_seq_one_letter_code
_entity_poly.pdbx_strand_id
1 'polypeptide(L)'
;MANLLEGALGKAKMDLDRAATELNAKLSETGGSANVAVLKSVVTQASSAIPVMPLYIAMVFKKMREEGIHEGCMEQIFRMFSQRLYKADGSAAEVDDKNRLRLDDWELRDDIQKHCAELWPQITTENLKELTDYVEYKEEFLKLFGFGVEGVDYEADVSPLVEFDVIDL
;
A
#
# COMPACT_ATOMS: atom_id res chain seq x y z
N MET A 1 -0.49 -11.99 -8.02
CA MET A 1 0.35 -10.77 -8.06
C MET A 1 1.29 -10.66 -9.26
N ALA A 2 1.57 -11.74 -10.00
CA ALA A 2 2.53 -11.76 -11.12
C ALA A 2 2.23 -10.76 -12.28
N ASN A 3 0.96 -10.50 -12.59
CA ASN A 3 0.59 -9.68 -13.76
C ASN A 3 1.01 -8.20 -13.66
N LEU A 4 1.25 -7.66 -12.46
CA LEU A 4 1.69 -6.26 -12.28
C LEU A 4 3.19 -6.06 -12.53
N LEU A 5 3.98 -7.13 -12.43
CA LEU A 5 5.44 -7.08 -12.57
C LEU A 5 5.92 -7.39 -13.99
N GLU A 6 5.10 -8.07 -14.80
CA GLU A 6 5.50 -8.54 -16.13
C GLU A 6 5.01 -7.64 -17.29
N GLY A 7 4.06 -6.73 -17.03
CA GLY A 7 3.50 -5.81 -18.04
C GLY A 7 4.26 -4.49 -18.21
N ALA A 8 3.65 -3.53 -18.94
CA ALA A 8 4.21 -2.20 -19.17
C ALA A 8 4.56 -1.45 -17.86
N LEU A 9 3.74 -1.64 -16.81
CA LEU A 9 4.02 -1.11 -15.47
C LEU A 9 5.30 -1.70 -14.86
N GLY A 10 5.58 -2.99 -15.11
CA GLY A 10 6.82 -3.63 -14.71
C GLY A 10 8.05 -2.99 -15.34
N LYS A 11 7.98 -2.64 -16.64
CA LYS A 11 9.04 -1.89 -17.33
C LYS A 11 9.24 -0.50 -16.74
N ALA A 12 8.17 0.20 -16.39
CA ALA A 12 8.26 1.49 -15.70
C ALA A 12 8.93 1.34 -14.31
N LYS A 13 8.62 0.29 -13.55
CA LYS A 13 9.28 0.01 -12.26
C LYS A 13 10.77 -0.30 -12.43
N MET A 14 11.17 -1.01 -13.49
CA MET A 14 12.59 -1.22 -13.79
C MET A 14 13.33 0.09 -14.07
N ASP A 15 12.69 1.04 -14.75
CA ASP A 15 13.26 2.37 -14.96
C ASP A 15 13.33 3.18 -13.65
N LEU A 16 12.34 3.03 -12.77
CA LEU A 16 12.37 3.62 -11.44
C LEU A 16 13.56 3.08 -10.61
N ASP A 17 13.83 1.78 -10.65
CA ASP A 17 15.00 1.18 -9.99
C ASP A 17 16.33 1.74 -10.56
N ARG A 18 16.42 1.93 -11.88
CA ARG A 18 17.58 2.58 -12.54
C ARG A 18 17.75 4.01 -12.04
N ALA A 19 16.69 4.81 -12.06
CA ALA A 19 16.73 6.21 -11.64
C ALA A 19 17.11 6.35 -10.17
N ALA A 20 16.58 5.49 -9.28
CA ALA A 20 16.95 5.48 -7.87
C ALA A 20 18.46 5.19 -7.68
N THR A 21 19.02 4.28 -8.48
CA THR A 21 20.47 3.99 -8.46
C THR A 21 21.30 5.22 -8.83
N GLU A 22 20.94 5.92 -9.91
CA GLU A 22 21.62 7.14 -10.36
C GLU A 22 21.51 8.27 -9.34
N LEU A 23 20.32 8.49 -8.78
CA LEU A 23 20.09 9.49 -7.75
C LEU A 23 20.84 9.17 -6.46
N ASN A 24 20.88 7.90 -6.07
CA ASN A 24 21.60 7.46 -4.87
C ASN A 24 23.09 7.75 -5.01
N ALA A 25 23.70 7.42 -6.15
CA ALA A 25 25.11 7.70 -6.41
C ALA A 25 25.40 9.21 -6.32
N LYS A 26 24.53 10.03 -6.93
CA LYS A 26 24.66 11.50 -6.90
C LYS A 26 24.54 12.07 -5.48
N LEU A 27 23.54 11.65 -4.72
CA LEU A 27 23.29 12.17 -3.37
C LEU A 27 24.35 11.69 -2.37
N SER A 28 24.93 10.51 -2.59
CA SER A 28 25.99 9.94 -1.75
C SER A 28 27.23 10.83 -1.69
N GLU A 29 27.50 11.64 -2.73
CA GLU A 29 28.61 12.61 -2.74
C GLU A 29 28.52 13.64 -1.59
N THR A 30 27.30 13.88 -1.07
CA THR A 30 27.03 14.80 0.03
C THR A 30 26.50 14.11 1.29
N GLY A 31 26.55 12.78 1.34
CA GLY A 31 26.06 11.97 2.46
C GLY A 31 24.55 11.70 2.45
N GLY A 32 23.85 11.97 1.34
CA GLY A 32 22.44 11.61 1.15
C GLY A 32 22.25 10.24 0.52
N SER A 33 20.99 9.79 0.39
CA SER A 33 20.62 8.55 -0.27
C SER A 33 19.35 8.69 -1.11
N ALA A 34 19.13 7.74 -2.02
CA ALA A 34 17.87 7.57 -2.74
C ALA A 34 17.51 6.08 -2.80
N ASN A 35 16.26 5.75 -2.52
CA ASN A 35 15.77 4.37 -2.52
C ASN A 35 14.36 4.32 -3.12
N VAL A 36 14.04 3.21 -3.79
CA VAL A 36 12.64 2.84 -4.03
C VAL A 36 12.10 2.18 -2.77
N ALA A 37 10.95 2.64 -2.29
CA ALA A 37 10.20 1.95 -1.24
C ALA A 37 9.08 1.12 -1.87
N VAL A 38 9.15 -0.20 -1.71
CA VAL A 38 8.11 -1.13 -2.12
C VAL A 38 7.14 -1.26 -0.95
N LEU A 39 5.95 -0.68 -1.14
CA LEU A 39 4.89 -0.66 -0.15
C LEU A 39 3.91 -1.81 -0.37
N LYS A 40 3.16 -2.13 0.68
CA LYS A 40 2.13 -3.16 0.68
C LYS A 40 0.89 -2.69 -0.08
N SER A 41 0.00 -3.63 -0.38
CA SER A 41 -1.31 -3.40 -0.97
C SER A 41 -2.21 -2.57 -0.04
N VAL A 42 -2.81 -1.53 -0.60
CA VAL A 42 -3.76 -0.62 0.08
C VAL A 42 -4.91 -0.22 -0.86
N VAL A 43 -6.04 0.18 -0.27
CA VAL A 43 -7.17 0.72 -1.01
C VAL A 43 -6.84 2.15 -1.45
N THR A 44 -6.80 2.37 -2.77
CA THR A 44 -6.59 3.68 -3.38
C THR A 44 -7.48 3.77 -4.63
N GLN A 45 -7.76 4.99 -5.09
CA GLN A 45 -8.52 5.18 -6.35
C GLN A 45 -7.84 4.49 -7.54
N ALA A 46 -6.50 4.49 -7.57
CA ALA A 46 -5.72 3.83 -8.61
C ALA A 46 -5.78 2.31 -8.50
N SER A 47 -5.66 1.74 -7.29
CA SER A 47 -5.67 0.28 -7.10
C SER A 47 -7.05 -0.32 -7.36
N SER A 48 -8.15 0.40 -7.09
CA SER A 48 -9.52 -0.05 -7.39
C SER A 48 -9.80 -0.17 -8.89
N ALA A 49 -9.08 0.57 -9.75
CA ALA A 49 -9.24 0.50 -11.19
C ALA A 49 -8.68 -0.79 -11.80
N ILE A 50 -7.90 -1.56 -11.05
CA ILE A 50 -7.29 -2.82 -11.49
C ILE A 50 -8.23 -3.96 -11.11
N PRO A 51 -8.90 -4.65 -12.07
CA PRO A 51 -10.06 -5.50 -11.77
C PRO A 51 -9.84 -6.61 -10.73
N VAL A 52 -8.63 -7.14 -10.62
CA VAL A 52 -8.28 -8.25 -9.70
C VAL A 52 -7.88 -7.77 -8.29
N MET A 53 -7.51 -6.50 -8.15
CA MET A 53 -6.97 -5.97 -6.88
C MET A 53 -8.00 -5.90 -5.76
N PRO A 54 -9.27 -5.49 -5.96
CA PRO A 54 -10.27 -5.48 -4.89
C PRO A 54 -10.42 -6.84 -4.21
N LEU A 55 -10.45 -7.92 -4.99
CA LEU A 55 -10.58 -9.27 -4.47
C LEU A 55 -9.34 -9.69 -3.67
N TYR A 56 -8.13 -9.47 -4.22
CA TYR A 56 -6.89 -9.78 -3.53
C TYR A 56 -6.75 -8.99 -2.22
N ILE A 57 -7.04 -7.69 -2.25
CA ILE A 57 -6.97 -6.81 -1.07
C ILE A 57 -7.93 -7.30 0.01
N ALA A 58 -9.17 -7.62 -0.34
CA ALA A 58 -10.15 -8.14 0.62
C ALA A 58 -9.71 -9.46 1.27
N MET A 59 -9.08 -10.37 0.52
CA MET A 59 -8.54 -11.63 1.08
C MET A 59 -7.35 -11.39 2.00
N VAL A 60 -6.35 -10.65 1.52
CA VAL A 60 -5.10 -10.47 2.28
C VAL A 60 -5.33 -9.61 3.52
N PHE A 61 -6.25 -8.65 3.48
CA PHE A 61 -6.59 -7.83 4.64
C PHE A 61 -7.18 -8.64 5.77
N LYS A 62 -8.13 -9.53 5.47
CA LYS A 62 -8.71 -10.44 6.45
C LYS A 62 -7.63 -11.21 7.19
N LYS A 63 -6.75 -11.86 6.42
CA LYS A 63 -5.68 -12.67 7.00
C LYS A 63 -4.66 -11.84 7.79
N MET A 64 -4.27 -10.68 7.28
CA MET A 64 -3.34 -9.79 7.99
C MET A 64 -3.95 -9.21 9.27
N ARG A 65 -5.27 -8.98 9.34
CA ARG A 65 -5.96 -8.54 10.56
C ARG A 65 -6.02 -9.67 11.60
N GLU A 66 -6.32 -10.90 11.17
CA GLU A 66 -6.28 -12.08 12.05
C GLU A 66 -4.90 -12.27 12.69
N GLU A 67 -3.82 -12.02 11.93
CA GLU A 67 -2.44 -12.10 12.42
C GLU A 67 -1.95 -10.82 13.13
N GLY A 68 -2.78 -9.77 13.20
CA GLY A 68 -2.45 -8.51 13.88
C GLY A 68 -1.36 -7.67 13.18
N ILE A 69 -1.17 -7.85 11.87
CA ILE A 69 -0.13 -7.18 11.06
C ILE A 69 -0.69 -6.28 9.95
N HIS A 70 -2.01 -6.04 9.96
CA HIS A 70 -2.63 -5.15 8.98
C HIS A 70 -2.25 -3.68 9.22
N GLU A 71 -1.91 -2.98 8.14
CA GLU A 71 -1.52 -1.56 8.14
C GLU A 71 -2.23 -0.81 7.01
N GLY A 72 -2.66 0.44 7.29
CA GLY A 72 -3.12 1.40 6.30
C GLY A 72 -1.96 2.18 5.67
N CYS A 73 -2.29 3.29 5.00
CA CYS A 73 -1.28 4.18 4.42
C CYS A 73 -0.47 4.89 5.50
N MET A 74 -1.12 5.36 6.56
CA MET A 74 -0.47 6.14 7.62
C MET A 74 0.54 5.29 8.38
N GLU A 75 0.14 4.09 8.80
CA GLU A 75 0.99 3.16 9.55
C GLU A 75 2.21 2.74 8.72
N GLN A 76 2.04 2.47 7.42
CA GLN A 76 3.16 2.12 6.54
C GLN A 76 4.18 3.25 6.40
N ILE A 77 3.73 4.48 6.18
CA ILE A 77 4.64 5.61 6.07
C ILE A 77 5.30 5.88 7.42
N PHE A 78 4.56 5.78 8.52
CA PHE A 78 5.13 5.90 9.85
C PHE A 78 6.20 4.83 10.12
N ARG A 79 5.96 3.56 9.76
CA ARG A 79 6.94 2.47 9.89
C ARG A 79 8.14 2.68 8.97
N MET A 80 7.94 3.15 7.75
CA MET A 80 9.04 3.49 6.84
C MET A 80 9.96 4.57 7.45
N PHE A 81 9.39 5.63 8.04
CA PHE A 81 10.20 6.67 8.67
C PHE A 81 10.88 6.16 9.94
N SER A 82 10.14 5.56 10.87
CA SER A 82 10.64 5.19 12.19
C SER A 82 11.52 3.93 12.23
N GLN A 83 11.30 2.99 11.31
CA GLN A 83 11.99 1.68 11.30
C GLN A 83 12.87 1.45 10.07
N ARG A 84 12.92 2.39 9.11
CA ARG A 84 13.86 2.35 7.99
C ARG A 84 14.69 3.62 7.91
N LEU A 85 14.08 4.74 7.51
CA LEU A 85 14.81 5.96 7.15
C LEU A 85 15.50 6.66 8.32
N TYR A 86 14.83 6.70 9.47
CA TYR A 86 15.26 7.47 10.65
C TYR A 86 15.15 6.62 11.91
N LYS A 87 15.78 5.44 11.89
CA LYS A 87 15.83 4.54 13.04
C LYS A 87 16.44 5.26 14.24
N ALA A 88 15.85 5.07 15.41
CA ALA A 88 16.29 5.71 16.65
C ALA A 88 17.73 5.34 17.06
N ASP A 89 18.20 4.16 16.64
CA ASP A 89 19.57 3.68 16.87
C ASP A 89 20.58 4.22 15.85
N GLY A 90 20.13 4.97 14.83
CA GLY A 90 20.96 5.50 13.75
C GLY A 90 21.53 4.44 12.81
N SER A 91 21.08 3.18 12.91
CA SER A 91 21.51 2.11 12.01
C SER A 91 20.94 2.31 10.60
N ALA A 92 21.66 1.79 9.61
CA ALA A 92 21.20 1.85 8.22
C ALA A 92 19.91 1.04 8.03
N ALA A 93 19.06 1.50 7.12
CA ALA A 93 17.84 0.81 6.73
C ALA A 93 18.16 -0.55 6.09
N GLU A 94 17.37 -1.57 6.41
CA GLU A 94 17.42 -2.84 5.71
C GLU A 94 16.83 -2.70 4.30
N VAL A 95 17.57 -3.16 3.30
CA VAL A 95 17.21 -3.12 1.88
C VAL A 95 17.31 -4.50 1.25
N ASP A 96 16.62 -4.69 0.12
CA ASP A 96 16.79 -5.90 -0.69
C ASP A 96 18.03 -5.83 -1.62
N ASP A 97 18.18 -6.85 -2.47
CA ASP A 97 19.27 -7.01 -3.44
C ASP A 97 19.38 -5.87 -4.46
N LYS A 98 18.32 -5.07 -4.62
CA LYS A 98 18.27 -3.90 -5.50
C LYS A 98 18.29 -2.58 -4.74
N ASN A 99 18.70 -2.58 -3.47
CA ASN A 99 18.73 -1.39 -2.61
C ASN A 99 17.34 -0.75 -2.39
N ARG A 100 16.27 -1.58 -2.37
CA ARG A 100 14.89 -1.12 -2.15
C ARG A 100 14.47 -1.34 -0.70
N LEU A 101 13.76 -0.37 -0.14
CA LEU A 101 13.12 -0.50 1.17
C LEU A 101 11.87 -1.38 1.02
N ARG A 102 11.73 -2.41 1.85
CA ARG A 102 10.62 -3.36 1.80
C ARG A 102 9.70 -3.16 3.00
N LEU A 103 8.51 -2.66 2.72
CA LEU A 103 7.39 -2.50 3.67
C LEU A 103 6.22 -3.43 3.30
N ASP A 104 6.32 -4.12 2.16
CA ASP A 104 5.51 -5.28 1.78
C ASP A 104 5.97 -6.58 2.47
N ASP A 105 6.98 -6.49 3.35
CA ASP A 105 7.60 -7.60 4.06
C ASP A 105 6.61 -8.45 4.86
N TRP A 106 5.62 -7.83 5.52
CA TRP A 106 4.59 -8.55 6.27
C TRP A 106 3.54 -9.19 5.37
N GLU A 107 3.18 -8.52 4.28
CA GLU A 107 2.20 -9.04 3.31
C GLU A 107 2.77 -10.25 2.54
N LEU A 108 4.07 -10.22 2.23
CA LEU A 108 4.74 -11.25 1.45
C LEU A 108 5.29 -12.43 2.26
N ARG A 109 4.96 -12.51 3.56
CA ARG A 109 5.27 -13.71 4.35
C ARG A 109 4.60 -14.94 3.74
N ASP A 110 5.29 -16.08 3.80
CA ASP A 110 4.84 -17.34 3.20
C ASP A 110 3.47 -17.79 3.74
N ASP A 111 3.21 -17.61 5.04
CA ASP A 111 1.94 -18.00 5.66
C ASP A 111 0.75 -17.17 5.15
N ILE A 112 0.97 -15.87 4.91
CA ILE A 112 -0.04 -14.96 4.37
C ILE A 112 -0.33 -15.29 2.90
N GLN A 113 0.73 -15.39 2.09
CA GLN A 113 0.60 -15.67 0.65
C GLN A 113 0.02 -17.06 0.39
N LYS A 114 0.42 -18.06 1.19
CA LYS A 114 -0.13 -19.42 1.10
C LYS A 114 -1.62 -19.44 1.42
N HIS A 115 -2.05 -18.74 2.48
CA HIS A 115 -3.47 -18.63 2.80
C HIS A 115 -4.26 -18.02 1.64
N CYS A 116 -3.79 -16.92 1.05
CA CYS A 116 -4.45 -16.32 -0.11
C CYS A 116 -4.48 -17.25 -1.32
N ALA A 117 -3.40 -18.01 -1.59
CA ALA A 117 -3.35 -18.95 -2.70
C ALA A 117 -4.31 -20.14 -2.53
N GLU A 118 -4.43 -20.66 -1.31
CA GLU A 118 -5.36 -21.76 -0.97
C GLU A 118 -6.83 -21.31 -1.01
N LEU A 119 -7.09 -20.07 -0.59
CA LEU A 119 -8.43 -19.48 -0.59
C LEU A 119 -8.90 -19.10 -2.00
N TRP A 120 -7.99 -18.65 -2.86
CA TRP A 120 -8.29 -18.14 -4.20
C TRP A 120 -9.25 -19.00 -5.04
N PRO A 121 -9.03 -20.33 -5.22
CA PRO A 121 -9.92 -21.16 -6.02
C PRO A 121 -11.28 -21.46 -5.35
N GLN A 122 -11.45 -21.13 -4.07
CA GLN A 122 -12.68 -21.39 -3.31
C GLN A 122 -13.65 -20.22 -3.33
N ILE A 123 -13.21 -19.03 -3.75
CA ILE A 123 -14.03 -17.83 -3.78
C ILE A 123 -15.12 -17.95 -4.85
N THR A 124 -16.36 -17.73 -4.42
CA THR A 124 -17.55 -17.59 -5.25
C THR A 124 -18.29 -16.31 -4.88
N THR A 125 -19.27 -15.92 -5.69
CA THR A 125 -20.13 -14.76 -5.40
C THR A 125 -20.86 -14.90 -4.07
N GLU A 126 -21.26 -16.13 -3.74
CA GLU A 126 -22.07 -16.45 -2.56
C GLU A 126 -21.26 -16.35 -1.27
N ASN A 127 -19.99 -16.77 -1.29
CA ASN A 127 -19.13 -16.84 -0.10
C ASN A 127 -18.13 -15.66 0.02
N LEU A 128 -18.10 -14.75 -0.95
CA LEU A 128 -17.13 -13.64 -1.00
C LEU A 128 -17.07 -12.85 0.31
N LYS A 129 -18.21 -12.51 0.90
CA LYS A 129 -18.28 -11.72 2.13
C LYS A 129 -17.95 -12.51 3.40
N GLU A 130 -18.06 -13.84 3.35
CA GLU A 130 -17.70 -14.70 4.48
C GLU A 130 -16.20 -14.98 4.49
N LEU A 131 -15.65 -15.26 3.31
CA LEU A 131 -14.25 -15.68 3.16
C LEU A 131 -13.27 -14.50 3.07
N THR A 132 -13.75 -13.28 2.84
CA THR A 132 -12.89 -12.10 2.63
C THR A 132 -13.47 -10.88 3.34
N ASP A 133 -12.63 -9.87 3.58
CA ASP A 133 -13.05 -8.58 4.17
C ASP A 133 -13.57 -7.61 3.08
N TYR A 134 -14.47 -8.11 2.21
CA TYR A 134 -14.96 -7.33 1.08
C TYR A 134 -15.89 -6.18 1.51
N VAL A 135 -16.61 -6.33 2.63
CA VAL A 135 -17.48 -5.27 3.16
C VAL A 135 -16.61 -4.11 3.65
N GLU A 136 -15.57 -4.42 4.39
CA GLU A 136 -14.60 -3.49 4.95
C GLU A 136 -13.77 -2.82 3.84
N TYR A 137 -13.41 -3.56 2.78
CA TYR A 137 -12.80 -2.98 1.58
C TYR A 137 -13.68 -1.86 0.99
N LYS A 138 -15.00 -2.10 0.87
CA LYS A 138 -15.93 -1.08 0.34
C LYS A 138 -16.03 0.13 1.27
N GLU A 139 -16.04 -0.09 2.58
CA GLU A 139 -16.05 1.00 3.55
C GLU A 139 -14.77 1.83 3.46
N GLU A 140 -13.59 1.21 3.38
CA GLU A 140 -12.33 1.90 3.17
C GLU A 140 -12.30 2.67 1.84
N PHE A 141 -12.85 2.09 0.77
CA PHE A 141 -12.96 2.77 -0.51
C PHE A 141 -13.84 4.02 -0.43
N LEU A 142 -14.99 3.94 0.27
CA LEU A 142 -15.87 5.10 0.47
C LEU A 142 -15.21 6.19 1.32
N LYS A 143 -14.42 5.81 2.32
CA LYS A 143 -13.66 6.74 3.17
C LYS A 143 -12.65 7.57 2.37
N LEU A 144 -12.11 7.07 1.27
CA LEU A 144 -11.24 7.86 0.37
C LEU A 144 -11.93 9.10 -0.21
N PHE A 145 -13.26 9.09 -0.28
CA PHE A 145 -14.08 10.19 -0.78
C PHE A 145 -14.83 10.91 0.35
N GLY A 146 -14.49 10.63 1.61
CA GLY A 146 -15.10 11.27 2.78
C GLY A 146 -16.45 10.68 3.18
N PHE A 147 -16.84 9.49 2.69
CA PHE A 147 -18.09 8.82 3.08
C PHE A 147 -17.87 7.71 4.11
N GLY A 148 -18.86 7.47 4.97
CA GLY A 148 -18.79 6.42 6.00
C GLY A 148 -17.75 6.67 7.10
N VAL A 149 -17.42 7.95 7.36
CA VAL A 149 -16.50 8.37 8.41
C VAL A 149 -17.27 8.58 9.71
N GLU A 150 -16.84 7.89 10.78
CA GLU A 150 -17.43 8.05 12.11
C GLU A 150 -17.18 9.47 12.64
N GLY A 151 -18.20 10.06 13.26
CA GLY A 151 -18.14 11.43 13.80
C GLY A 151 -18.48 12.53 12.79
N VAL A 152 -18.82 12.20 11.54
CA VAL A 152 -19.33 13.13 10.54
C VAL A 152 -20.86 13.04 10.48
N ASP A 153 -21.53 14.18 10.60
CA ASP A 153 -22.97 14.30 10.33
C ASP A 153 -23.21 14.46 8.83
N TYR A 154 -23.71 13.41 8.18
CA TYR A 154 -23.97 13.38 6.74
C TYR A 154 -25.30 14.05 6.34
N GLU A 155 -26.15 14.42 7.29
CA GLU A 155 -27.41 15.14 7.03
C GLU A 155 -27.24 16.66 7.13
N ALA A 156 -26.08 17.13 7.62
CA ALA A 156 -25.77 18.55 7.68
C ALA A 156 -25.49 19.14 6.28
N ASP A 157 -25.94 20.38 6.05
CA ASP A 157 -25.56 21.14 4.87
C ASP A 157 -24.05 21.46 4.89
N VAL A 158 -23.36 21.19 3.78
CA VAL A 158 -21.92 21.45 3.65
C VAL A 158 -21.64 22.25 2.38
N SER A 159 -20.76 23.26 2.50
CA SER A 159 -20.25 23.99 1.34
C SER A 159 -19.17 23.16 0.62
N PRO A 160 -19.26 22.97 -0.70
CA PRO A 160 -18.17 22.35 -1.47
C PRO A 160 -16.99 23.31 -1.68
N LEU A 161 -17.14 24.60 -1.37
CA LEU A 161 -16.09 25.60 -1.50
C LEU A 161 -15.26 25.64 -0.21
N VAL A 162 -14.02 25.17 -0.30
CA VAL A 162 -13.03 25.17 0.78
C VAL A 162 -11.76 25.84 0.27
N GLU A 163 -11.45 27.02 0.81
CA GLU A 163 -10.22 27.75 0.49
C GLU A 163 -9.08 27.29 1.40
N PHE A 164 -7.88 27.16 0.83
CA PHE A 164 -6.64 26.91 1.56
C PHE A 164 -5.46 27.55 0.82
N ASP A 165 -4.33 27.68 1.49
CA ASP A 165 -3.12 28.29 0.92
C ASP A 165 -2.51 27.37 -0.16
N VAL A 166 -2.88 27.62 -1.43
CA VAL A 166 -2.44 26.85 -2.59
C VAL A 166 -2.10 27.78 -3.74
N ILE A 167 -1.00 27.46 -4.45
CA ILE A 167 -0.52 28.22 -5.61
C ILE A 167 -1.02 27.51 -6.87
N ASP A 168 -1.65 28.27 -7.77
CA ASP A 168 -1.91 27.83 -9.14
C ASP A 168 -0.61 27.88 -9.96
N LEU A 169 -0.20 26.73 -10.52
CA LEU A 169 1.05 26.56 -11.28
C LEU A 169 0.96 27.02 -12.73
#